data_AF-A0A949ILY5-F1
#
_entry.id   AF-A0A949ILY5-F1
#
_cell.length_a   1.000
_cell.length_b   1.000
_cell.length_c   1.000
_cell.angle_alpha   90.00
_cell.angle_beta   90.00
_cell.angle_gamma   90.00
#
_symmetry.space_group_name_H-M   'P 1'
#
loop_
_entity.id
_entity.type
_entity.pdbx_description
1 polymer ?
#
loop_
_entity_poly.entity_id
_entity_poly.type
_entity_poly.pdbx_seq_one_letter_code
_entity_poly.pdbx_strand_id
1 'polypeptide(L)'
;MTVSDKSGGNEVQGPTGFLELGGNVLVVDYGNVYMDGTEVGYLYEDGYLKNPGTESEDMVQWRLIDEVEGCVFRGIDASGIELTLPTSEYGGPTGNLIFNGLKFTVINGRITTEDHRIVGEFDDEGVVHVRDRKTKVARRRLDESNLLSVNFDGVKGNGNKWRHEYYRPLYRKDKPYYENEIIRYFQDYDKLTVLQKKYVVDSLKPWSSSGLLQVVRKSEGNAALGNVKHGAAGVTRVRSGMVDLDAEEFERDIDLFKRFGALAVVSTKYNPYVEVRVNLVVSHEFGHQLQFCLSQATQDRVAELYQARLKRSLKMQPPPPGYEGGSELCRPENLPNRLFISGYAKSSKEEYWAECVAAFSVPESRALLRQMDPGICKIITEVILQSETTFSAVLSEQLLDLQAALRVGGEFGEELVS
;
A
#
# COMPACT_ATOMS: atom_id res chain seq x y z
N MET A 1 -15.90 -29.80 33.37
CA MET A 1 -15.28 -29.01 34.45
C MET A 1 -14.16 -28.20 33.82
N THR A 2 -14.18 -26.89 34.09
CA THR A 2 -13.18 -25.87 33.75
C THR A 2 -12.76 -25.77 32.28
N VAL A 3 -13.59 -25.07 31.51
CA VAL A 3 -13.14 -24.25 30.37
C VAL A 3 -12.23 -23.16 30.98
N SER A 4 -10.93 -23.29 30.78
CA SER A 4 -9.99 -22.22 31.13
C SER A 4 -10.01 -21.18 30.02
N ASP A 5 -10.66 -20.06 30.30
CA ASP A 5 -10.43 -18.79 29.61
C ASP A 5 -8.92 -18.47 29.67
N LYS A 6 -8.25 -18.46 28.51
CA LYS A 6 -6.93 -17.86 28.32
C LYS A 6 -7.09 -16.57 27.52
N SER A 7 -7.76 -15.60 28.14
CA SER A 7 -7.67 -14.20 27.74
C SER A 7 -6.25 -13.69 28.06
N GLY A 8 -5.39 -13.73 27.04
CA GLY A 8 -3.98 -13.36 27.10
C GLY A 8 -3.05 -14.19 26.20
N GLY A 9 -3.61 -14.97 25.25
CA GLY A 9 -2.82 -15.85 24.38
C GLY A 9 -1.94 -15.07 23.40
N ASN A 10 -0.64 -15.37 23.40
CA ASN A 10 0.12 -15.37 22.15
C ASN A 10 -0.71 -16.15 21.14
N GLU A 11 -1.18 -15.51 20.07
CA GLU A 11 -1.92 -16.19 19.02
C GLU A 11 -1.09 -17.38 18.55
N VAL A 12 -1.60 -18.60 18.76
CA VAL A 12 -0.99 -19.81 18.24
C VAL A 12 -1.13 -19.74 16.73
N GLN A 13 -0.03 -19.43 16.05
CA GLN A 13 0.03 -19.25 14.60
C GLN A 13 0.90 -20.33 13.99
N GLY A 14 0.24 -21.28 13.34
CA GLY A 14 0.90 -22.34 12.58
C GLY A 14 -0.05 -22.90 11.51
N PRO A 15 0.46 -23.75 10.62
CA PRO A 15 -0.34 -24.34 9.57
C PRO A 15 -1.34 -25.37 10.11
N THR A 16 -2.43 -25.61 9.37
CA THR A 16 -3.44 -26.63 9.68
C THR A 16 -3.59 -27.56 8.50
N GLY A 17 -3.60 -28.87 8.74
CA GLY A 17 -3.66 -29.88 7.69
C GLY A 17 -3.23 -31.27 8.16
N PHE A 18 -2.58 -31.99 7.27
CA PHE A 18 -2.13 -33.36 7.50
C PHE A 18 -0.64 -33.50 7.24
N LEU A 19 0.06 -34.18 8.14
CA LEU A 19 1.47 -34.53 8.03
C LEU A 19 1.57 -36.04 7.80
N GLU A 20 1.98 -36.44 6.61
CA GLU A 20 2.29 -37.81 6.24
C GLU A 20 3.71 -38.14 6.72
N LEU A 21 3.89 -39.18 7.54
CA LEU A 21 5.20 -39.61 8.06
C LEU A 21 5.27 -41.13 8.12
N GLY A 22 6.12 -41.74 7.29
CA GLY A 22 6.34 -43.20 7.29
C GLY A 22 5.07 -44.03 7.04
N GLY A 23 4.13 -43.49 6.24
CA GLY A 23 2.84 -44.11 5.95
C GLY A 23 1.73 -43.83 6.98
N ASN A 24 2.03 -43.13 8.07
CA ASN A 24 1.03 -42.63 9.01
C ASN A 24 0.60 -41.21 8.64
N VAL A 25 -0.64 -40.86 8.96
CA VAL A 25 -1.17 -39.50 8.78
C VAL A 25 -1.40 -38.89 10.15
N LEU A 26 -0.68 -37.81 10.45
CA LEU A 26 -0.82 -37.02 11.66
C LEU A 26 -1.65 -35.78 11.36
N VAL A 27 -2.47 -35.36 12.31
CA VAL A 27 -3.26 -34.13 12.19
C VAL A 27 -2.41 -32.96 12.66
N VAL A 28 -2.35 -31.88 11.89
CA VAL A 28 -1.72 -30.63 12.32
C VAL A 28 -2.81 -29.58 12.50
N ASP A 29 -2.88 -28.96 13.68
CA ASP A 29 -3.83 -27.89 13.98
C ASP A 29 -3.12 -26.70 14.61
N TYR A 30 -3.13 -25.56 13.91
CA TYR A 30 -2.39 -24.34 14.27
C TYR A 30 -0.91 -24.60 14.59
N GLY A 31 -0.29 -25.50 13.81
CA GLY A 31 1.08 -25.97 13.98
C GLY A 31 1.23 -27.15 14.93
N ASN A 32 0.32 -27.40 15.87
CA ASN A 32 0.43 -28.53 16.79
C ASN A 32 0.18 -29.84 16.04
N VAL A 33 1.12 -30.78 16.12
CA VAL A 33 1.08 -32.09 15.47
C VAL A 33 0.51 -33.12 16.44
N TYR A 34 -0.54 -33.84 16.03
CA TYR A 34 -1.24 -34.82 16.84
C TYR A 34 -1.13 -36.23 16.26
N MET A 35 -0.82 -37.19 17.14
CA MET A 35 -0.91 -38.62 16.88
C MET A 35 -1.96 -39.21 17.84
N ASP A 36 -3.05 -39.76 17.28
CA ASP A 36 -4.16 -40.34 18.06
C ASP A 36 -4.69 -39.42 19.19
N GLY A 37 -4.76 -38.10 18.92
CA GLY A 37 -5.23 -37.08 19.86
C GLY A 37 -4.20 -36.62 20.89
N THR A 38 -2.97 -37.14 20.86
CA THR A 38 -1.85 -36.68 21.70
C THR A 38 -0.95 -35.74 20.92
N GLU A 39 -0.60 -34.59 21.50
CA GLU A 39 0.36 -33.66 20.90
C GLU A 39 1.77 -34.27 20.91
N VAL A 40 2.36 -34.40 19.71
CA VAL A 40 3.67 -35.04 19.48
C VAL A 40 4.65 -34.12 18.75
N GLY A 41 4.29 -32.86 18.48
CA GLY A 41 5.21 -31.85 17.98
C GLY A 41 4.56 -30.56 17.55
N TYR A 42 5.39 -29.69 16.98
CA TYR A 42 4.98 -28.43 16.38
C TYR A 42 5.62 -28.29 14.99
N LEU A 43 4.83 -27.93 13.99
CA LEU A 43 5.23 -27.63 12.63
C LEU A 43 5.07 -26.13 12.38
N TYR A 44 6.14 -25.49 11.91
CA TYR A 44 6.11 -24.11 11.44
C TYR A 44 5.79 -24.03 9.93
N GLU A 45 5.33 -22.87 9.46
CA GLU A 45 4.94 -22.68 8.05
C GLU A 45 6.12 -22.83 7.07
N ASP A 46 7.33 -22.55 7.52
CA ASP A 46 8.54 -22.76 6.75
C ASP A 46 9.04 -24.22 6.74
N GLY A 47 8.40 -25.10 7.50
CA GLY A 47 8.71 -26.52 7.54
C GLY A 47 9.67 -26.94 8.66
N TYR A 48 10.00 -26.06 9.61
CA TYR A 48 10.65 -26.53 10.82
C TYR A 48 9.72 -27.38 11.70
N LEU A 49 10.25 -28.48 12.21
CA LEU A 49 9.61 -29.38 13.16
C LEU A 49 10.29 -29.28 14.53
N LYS A 50 9.47 -29.19 15.58
CA LYS A 50 9.87 -29.19 16.98
C LYS A 50 9.22 -30.36 17.72
N ASN A 51 10.01 -31.17 18.42
CA ASN A 51 9.51 -32.27 19.24
C ASN A 51 9.16 -31.81 20.68
N PRO A 52 8.03 -32.23 21.27
CA PRO A 52 7.65 -31.92 22.63
C PRO A 52 8.30 -32.97 23.53
N GLY A 53 9.36 -32.59 24.24
CA GLY A 53 10.12 -33.50 25.10
C GLY A 53 11.56 -33.08 25.36
N THR A 54 12.04 -32.01 24.71
CA THR A 54 13.36 -31.43 24.97
C THR A 54 13.21 -30.19 25.87
N GLU A 55 13.02 -30.42 27.17
CA GLU A 55 13.09 -29.37 28.20
C GLU A 55 14.53 -29.03 28.64
N SER A 56 15.56 -29.69 28.08
CA SER A 56 16.95 -29.34 28.35
C SER A 56 17.40 -28.20 27.44
N GLU A 57 17.82 -27.08 28.04
CA GLU A 57 18.28 -25.84 27.40
C GLU A 57 19.41 -26.00 26.35
N ASP A 58 20.00 -27.20 26.21
CA ASP A 58 21.19 -27.44 25.38
C ASP A 58 20.95 -28.13 24.02
N MET A 59 19.75 -28.60 23.67
CA MET A 59 19.48 -29.13 22.32
C MET A 59 18.01 -28.96 21.90
N VAL A 60 17.63 -27.77 21.47
CA VAL A 60 16.45 -27.64 20.60
C VAL A 60 16.85 -28.19 19.23
N GLN A 61 16.67 -29.48 18.99
CA GLN A 61 16.84 -30.04 17.64
C GLN A 61 15.61 -29.67 16.80
N TRP A 62 15.59 -28.42 16.34
CA TRP A 62 14.82 -28.04 15.17
C TRP A 62 15.29 -28.92 14.01
N ARG A 63 14.37 -29.61 13.34
CA ARG A 63 14.68 -30.33 12.09
C ARG A 63 13.83 -29.76 10.97
N LEU A 64 14.40 -29.65 9.79
CA LEU A 64 13.60 -29.31 8.62
C LEU A 64 12.79 -30.53 8.20
N ILE A 65 11.54 -30.31 7.79
CA ILE A 65 10.68 -31.36 7.23
C ILE A 65 11.35 -32.07 6.06
N ASP A 66 12.18 -31.34 5.29
CA ASP A 66 12.98 -31.83 4.18
C ASP A 66 14.03 -32.88 4.58
N GLU A 67 14.48 -32.87 5.84
CA GLU A 67 15.47 -33.82 6.38
C GLU A 67 14.82 -35.12 6.87
N VAL A 68 13.48 -35.17 6.92
CA VAL A 68 12.71 -36.32 7.38
C VAL A 68 12.19 -37.08 6.17
N GLU A 69 12.81 -38.23 5.89
CA GLU A 69 12.48 -39.06 4.73
C GLU A 69 10.98 -39.41 4.69
N GLY A 70 10.34 -39.13 3.55
CA GLY A 70 8.91 -39.39 3.33
C GLY A 70 7.96 -38.54 4.16
N CYS A 71 8.44 -37.46 4.78
CA CYS A 71 7.61 -36.53 5.54
C CYS A 71 7.00 -35.47 4.62
N VAL A 72 5.67 -35.41 4.53
CA VAL A 72 4.96 -34.44 3.69
C VAL A 72 3.79 -33.82 4.44
N PHE A 73 3.80 -32.50 4.58
CA PHE A 73 2.65 -31.71 5.02
C PHE A 73 1.80 -31.24 3.83
N ARG A 74 0.48 -31.36 3.96
CA ARG A 74 -0.52 -30.78 3.05
C ARG A 74 -1.61 -30.11 3.86
N GLY A 75 -1.85 -28.83 3.60
CA GLY A 75 -2.89 -28.09 4.30
C GLY A 75 -2.91 -26.62 3.91
N ILE A 76 -3.10 -25.77 4.92
CA ILE A 76 -3.13 -24.32 4.80
C ILE A 76 -2.18 -23.69 5.81
N ASP A 77 -1.64 -22.53 5.47
CA ASP A 77 -0.93 -21.68 6.42
C ASP A 77 -1.90 -21.01 7.41
N ALA A 78 -1.37 -20.27 8.39
CA ALA A 78 -2.20 -19.59 9.41
C ALA A 78 -3.15 -18.54 8.81
N SER A 79 -2.95 -18.16 7.55
CA SER A 79 -3.81 -17.23 6.82
C SER A 79 -4.85 -17.94 5.94
N GLY A 80 -4.91 -19.27 5.94
CA GLY A 80 -5.84 -20.05 5.13
C GLY A 80 -5.44 -20.20 3.67
N ILE A 81 -4.17 -19.97 3.32
CA ILE A 81 -3.65 -20.19 1.96
C ILE A 81 -3.03 -21.58 1.89
N GLU A 82 -3.27 -22.29 0.79
CA GLU A 82 -2.67 -23.60 0.51
C GLU A 82 -1.17 -23.63 0.81
N LEU A 83 -0.76 -24.60 1.61
CA LEU A 83 0.62 -24.87 1.99
C LEU A 83 0.90 -26.37 1.84
N THR A 84 1.90 -26.69 1.03
CA THR A 84 2.41 -28.06 0.87
C THR A 84 3.91 -28.03 1.12
N LEU A 85 4.43 -28.98 1.89
CA LEU A 85 5.85 -29.13 2.24
C LEU A 85 6.20 -30.62 2.30
N PRO A 86 7.39 -31.07 1.90
CA PRO A 86 8.29 -30.45 0.95
C PRO A 86 7.68 -30.48 -0.46
N THR A 87 8.00 -29.47 -1.27
CA THR A 87 7.46 -29.28 -2.62
C THR A 87 8.40 -29.77 -3.73
N SER A 88 9.65 -30.17 -3.44
CA SER A 88 10.56 -30.71 -4.46
C SER A 88 11.61 -31.68 -3.89
N GLU A 89 11.98 -32.70 -4.68
CA GLU A 89 13.15 -33.56 -4.43
C GLU A 89 14.50 -32.85 -4.70
N TYR A 90 14.50 -31.70 -5.39
CA TYR A 90 15.72 -31.06 -5.92
C TYR A 90 16.28 -29.92 -5.07
N GLY A 91 15.56 -29.47 -4.03
CA GLY A 91 15.97 -28.36 -3.17
C GLY A 91 15.97 -27.01 -3.90
N GLY A 92 15.47 -25.96 -3.26
CA GLY A 92 15.65 -24.59 -3.73
C GLY A 92 16.91 -23.93 -3.14
N PRO A 93 17.17 -22.66 -3.47
CA PRO A 93 18.29 -21.92 -2.89
C PRO A 93 18.14 -21.79 -1.36
N THR A 94 19.27 -21.72 -0.65
CA THR A 94 19.31 -21.52 0.80
C THR A 94 20.30 -20.41 1.15
N GLY A 95 19.91 -19.45 1.97
CA GLY A 95 20.74 -18.30 2.30
C GLY A 95 19.99 -17.12 2.91
N ASN A 96 20.61 -15.95 2.87
CA ASN A 96 20.02 -14.70 3.36
C ASN A 96 19.48 -13.89 2.19
N LEU A 97 18.25 -13.39 2.33
CA LEU A 97 17.58 -12.52 1.38
C LEU A 97 17.31 -11.16 2.03
N ILE A 98 17.70 -10.08 1.36
CA ILE A 98 17.27 -8.73 1.68
C ILE A 98 16.28 -8.30 0.59
N PHE A 99 15.00 -8.19 0.96
CA PHE A 99 13.92 -7.79 0.07
C PHE A 99 13.37 -6.43 0.52
N ASN A 100 13.54 -5.41 -0.30
CA ASN A 100 13.24 -4.01 0.02
C ASN A 100 13.84 -3.53 1.37
N GLY A 101 15.08 -3.96 1.67
CA GLY A 101 15.75 -3.62 2.93
C GLY A 101 15.35 -4.48 4.14
N LEU A 102 14.27 -5.26 4.05
CA LEU A 102 13.90 -6.24 5.06
C LEU A 102 14.68 -7.53 4.89
N LYS A 103 15.07 -8.13 6.02
CA LYS A 103 15.83 -9.38 6.04
C LYS A 103 14.89 -10.57 6.15
N PHE A 104 15.17 -11.58 5.34
CA PHE A 104 14.49 -12.87 5.31
C PHE A 104 15.51 -13.99 5.21
N THR A 105 15.11 -15.17 5.65
CA THR A 105 15.86 -16.41 5.43
C THR A 105 15.25 -17.12 4.24
N VAL A 106 16.08 -17.71 3.38
CA VAL A 106 15.62 -18.61 2.32
C VAL A 106 16.05 -20.02 2.69
N ILE A 107 15.09 -20.96 2.73
CA ILE A 107 15.33 -22.36 3.10
C ILE A 107 14.72 -23.25 2.03
N ASN A 108 15.57 -23.91 1.24
CA ASN A 108 15.14 -24.71 0.08
C ASN A 108 14.15 -23.94 -0.81
N GLY A 109 14.43 -22.67 -1.07
CA GLY A 109 13.62 -21.78 -1.88
C GLY A 109 12.41 -21.17 -1.16
N ARG A 110 12.07 -21.55 0.07
CA ARG A 110 11.02 -20.88 0.85
C ARG A 110 11.56 -19.58 1.45
N ILE A 111 10.91 -18.45 1.23
CA ILE A 111 11.25 -17.18 1.87
C ILE A 111 10.50 -17.08 3.19
N THR A 112 11.23 -16.88 4.28
CA THR A 112 10.73 -17.00 5.63
C THR A 112 11.13 -15.82 6.51
N THR A 113 10.26 -15.44 7.42
CA THR A 113 10.52 -14.44 8.46
C THR A 113 11.24 -15.07 9.65
N GLU A 114 11.73 -14.24 10.57
CA GLU A 114 12.38 -14.71 11.80
C GLU A 114 11.45 -15.51 12.72
N ASP A 115 10.13 -15.28 12.63
CA ASP A 115 9.09 -16.04 13.35
C ASP A 115 8.57 -17.26 12.55
N HIS A 116 9.35 -17.75 11.58
CA HIS A 116 9.08 -18.97 10.82
C HIS A 116 7.79 -18.95 9.98
N ARG A 117 7.32 -17.76 9.58
CA ARG A 117 6.22 -17.62 8.64
C ARG A 117 6.74 -17.63 7.21
N ILE A 118 6.00 -18.28 6.33
CA ILE A 118 6.32 -18.29 4.90
C ILE A 118 5.68 -17.08 4.22
N VAL A 119 6.50 -16.30 3.51
CA VAL A 119 6.07 -15.08 2.80
C VAL A 119 6.22 -15.20 1.28
N GLY A 120 6.92 -16.21 0.80
CA GLY A 120 7.18 -16.37 -0.62
C GLY A 120 8.05 -17.57 -0.95
N GLU A 121 8.43 -17.64 -2.22
CA GLU A 121 9.38 -18.59 -2.78
C GLU A 121 10.43 -17.84 -3.61
N PHE A 122 11.65 -18.33 -3.65
CA PHE A 122 12.77 -17.82 -4.42
C PHE A 122 13.45 -19.00 -5.12
N ASP A 123 13.59 -18.95 -6.44
CA ASP A 123 14.17 -20.04 -7.23
C ASP A 123 15.65 -19.80 -7.59
N ASP A 124 16.28 -20.79 -8.22
CA ASP A 124 17.68 -20.76 -8.62
C ASP A 124 17.96 -19.79 -9.79
N GLU A 125 16.91 -19.26 -10.41
CA GLU A 125 16.95 -18.25 -11.49
C GLU A 125 16.85 -16.82 -10.94
N GLY A 126 16.50 -16.65 -9.66
CA GLY A 126 16.32 -15.34 -9.03
C GLY A 126 14.89 -14.82 -9.13
N VAL A 127 13.91 -15.66 -9.49
CA VAL A 127 12.50 -15.29 -9.52
C VAL A 127 11.93 -15.36 -8.12
N VAL A 128 11.24 -14.29 -7.73
CA VAL A 128 10.51 -14.21 -6.47
C VAL A 128 9.04 -14.48 -6.72
N HIS A 129 8.45 -15.36 -5.93
CA HIS A 129 7.01 -15.51 -5.80
C HIS A 129 6.61 -15.04 -4.40
N VAL A 130 5.59 -14.18 -4.29
CA VAL A 130 5.08 -13.74 -2.98
C VAL A 130 3.75 -14.41 -2.67
N ARG A 131 3.55 -14.69 -1.38
CA ARG A 131 2.28 -15.19 -0.83
C ARG A 131 1.44 -14.00 -0.41
N ASP A 132 0.32 -13.76 -1.09
CA ASP A 132 -0.57 -12.64 -0.77
C ASP A 132 -1.69 -13.08 0.18
N ARG A 133 -1.44 -12.88 1.48
CA ARG A 133 -2.38 -13.16 2.59
C ARG A 133 -3.67 -12.34 2.51
N LYS A 134 -3.66 -11.20 1.82
CA LYS A 134 -4.83 -10.31 1.67
C LYS A 134 -5.79 -10.87 0.64
N THR A 135 -5.31 -11.20 -0.55
CA THR A 135 -6.15 -11.74 -1.64
C THR A 135 -6.22 -13.27 -1.65
N LYS A 136 -5.60 -13.94 -0.67
CA LYS A 136 -5.55 -15.40 -0.54
C LYS A 136 -4.92 -16.11 -1.76
N VAL A 137 -3.88 -15.50 -2.34
CA VAL A 137 -3.16 -16.08 -3.49
C VAL A 137 -1.85 -16.69 -3.01
N ALA A 138 -1.69 -17.99 -3.25
CA ALA A 138 -0.54 -18.77 -2.79
C ALA A 138 0.76 -18.42 -3.51
N ARG A 139 0.71 -18.08 -4.79
CA ARG A 139 1.89 -17.78 -5.60
C ARG A 139 1.60 -16.64 -6.56
N ARG A 140 2.10 -15.44 -6.25
CA ARG A 140 2.17 -14.32 -7.21
C ARG A 140 3.61 -14.19 -7.69
N ARG A 141 3.85 -14.49 -8.96
CA ARG A 141 5.17 -14.33 -9.57
C ARG A 141 5.46 -12.84 -9.75
N LEU A 142 6.61 -12.39 -9.24
CA LEU A 142 7.07 -11.03 -9.45
C LEU A 142 7.90 -10.91 -10.72
N ASP A 143 7.60 -9.90 -11.53
CA ASP A 143 8.34 -9.48 -12.72
C ASP A 143 9.07 -8.15 -12.45
N GLU A 144 9.80 -7.64 -13.44
CA GLU A 144 10.55 -6.39 -13.29
C GLU A 144 9.68 -5.16 -12.95
N SER A 145 8.38 -5.19 -13.26
CA SER A 145 7.45 -4.10 -12.98
C SER A 145 6.95 -4.07 -11.54
N ASN A 146 6.92 -5.21 -10.85
CA ASN A 146 6.39 -5.34 -9.49
C ASN A 146 7.44 -5.83 -8.46
N LEU A 147 8.60 -6.34 -8.90
CA LEU A 147 9.71 -6.76 -8.06
C LEU A 147 10.38 -5.57 -7.35
N LEU A 148 10.55 -5.64 -6.03
CA LEU A 148 11.28 -4.63 -5.26
C LEU A 148 12.80 -4.91 -5.29
N SER A 149 13.62 -4.13 -4.57
CA SER A 149 15.05 -4.43 -4.53
C SER A 149 15.32 -5.78 -3.87
N VAL A 150 16.16 -6.60 -4.48
CA VAL A 150 16.53 -7.94 -4.00
C VAL A 150 18.05 -8.01 -3.83
N ASN A 151 18.51 -8.51 -2.70
CA ASN A 151 19.89 -8.99 -2.54
C ASN A 151 19.87 -10.36 -1.88
N PHE A 152 20.49 -11.35 -2.50
CA PHE A 152 20.61 -12.70 -1.98
C PHE A 152 22.09 -13.10 -1.87
N ASP A 153 22.47 -13.70 -0.74
CA ASP A 153 23.78 -14.33 -0.53
C ASP A 153 23.58 -15.71 0.11
N GLY A 154 23.99 -16.76 -0.61
CA GLY A 154 23.76 -18.13 -0.20
C GLY A 154 24.27 -19.16 -1.20
N VAL A 155 23.52 -20.25 -1.34
CA VAL A 155 23.76 -21.33 -2.30
C VAL A 155 22.50 -21.60 -3.12
N LYS A 156 22.69 -22.06 -4.36
CA LYS A 156 21.63 -22.65 -5.18
C LYS A 156 21.22 -24.02 -4.66
N GLY A 157 20.12 -24.57 -5.15
CA GLY A 157 19.67 -25.94 -4.84
C GLY A 157 20.74 -27.00 -5.13
N ASN A 158 21.58 -26.77 -6.15
CA ASN A 158 22.72 -27.63 -6.47
C ASN A 158 23.97 -27.45 -5.56
N GLY A 159 23.88 -26.63 -4.51
CA GLY A 159 24.96 -26.39 -3.54
C GLY A 159 26.02 -25.36 -3.99
N ASN A 160 25.95 -24.82 -5.21
CA ASN A 160 26.90 -23.81 -5.66
C ASN A 160 26.63 -22.46 -4.99
N LYS A 161 27.70 -21.80 -4.53
CA LYS A 161 27.61 -20.43 -4.00
C LYS A 161 27.00 -19.48 -5.02
N TRP A 162 26.08 -18.67 -4.58
CA TRP A 162 25.33 -17.76 -5.44
C TRP A 162 25.05 -16.44 -4.73
N ARG A 163 25.31 -15.37 -5.48
CA ARG A 163 24.91 -14.01 -5.13
C ARG A 163 24.03 -13.47 -6.23
N HIS A 164 22.93 -12.88 -5.85
CA HIS A 164 21.97 -12.27 -6.77
C HIS A 164 21.59 -10.89 -6.25
N GLU A 165 21.59 -9.89 -7.13
CA GLU A 165 21.27 -8.51 -6.80
C GLU A 165 20.38 -7.95 -7.93
N TYR A 166 19.23 -7.41 -7.55
CA TYR A 166 18.32 -6.73 -8.45
C TYR A 166 17.89 -5.39 -7.86
N TYR A 167 17.96 -4.35 -8.69
CA TYR A 167 17.29 -3.08 -8.43
C TYR A 167 16.59 -2.62 -9.69
N ARG A 168 15.51 -1.89 -9.47
CA ARG A 168 14.83 -1.21 -10.57
C ARG A 168 15.71 -0.11 -11.18
N PRO A 169 15.46 0.27 -12.44
CA PRO A 169 16.07 1.45 -13.03
C PRO A 169 15.87 2.71 -12.17
N LEU A 170 16.88 3.58 -12.17
CA LEU A 170 16.89 4.85 -11.42
C LEU A 170 16.69 4.68 -9.90
N TYR A 171 16.98 3.49 -9.37
CA TYR A 171 16.92 3.22 -7.93
C TYR A 171 18.11 3.83 -7.18
N ARG A 172 17.82 4.56 -6.12
CA ARG A 172 18.76 5.11 -5.15
C ARG A 172 18.80 4.20 -3.93
N LYS A 173 19.96 3.56 -3.71
CA LYS A 173 20.16 2.55 -2.65
C LYS A 173 20.00 3.11 -1.23
N ASP A 174 20.15 4.42 -1.06
CA ASP A 174 19.98 5.12 0.21
C ASP A 174 18.52 5.49 0.51
N LYS A 175 17.59 5.21 -0.42
CA LYS A 175 16.19 5.61 -0.33
C LYS A 175 15.24 4.41 -0.31
N PRO A 176 14.14 4.48 0.47
CA PRO A 176 13.09 3.46 0.45
C PRO A 176 12.35 3.44 -0.90
N TYR A 177 11.50 2.43 -1.11
CA TYR A 177 10.76 2.30 -2.38
C TYR A 177 9.88 3.53 -2.64
N TYR A 178 9.12 3.96 -1.62
CA TYR A 178 8.15 5.04 -1.80
C TYR A 178 8.82 6.34 -2.30
N GLU A 179 9.99 6.69 -1.75
CA GLU A 179 10.73 7.89 -2.14
C GLU A 179 11.34 7.73 -3.54
N ASN A 180 11.85 6.54 -3.87
CA ASN A 180 12.32 6.24 -5.23
C ASN A 180 11.21 6.41 -6.27
N GLU A 181 9.98 5.97 -5.98
CA GLU A 181 8.87 6.11 -6.92
C GLU A 181 8.41 7.56 -7.06
N ILE A 182 8.44 8.34 -5.97
CA ILE A 182 8.19 9.80 -6.00
C ILE A 182 9.23 10.52 -6.87
N ILE A 183 10.51 10.15 -6.76
CA ILE A 183 11.61 10.71 -7.58
C ILE A 183 11.41 10.41 -9.07
N ARG A 184 10.88 9.23 -9.42
CA ARG A 184 10.56 8.88 -10.82
C ARG A 184 9.32 9.62 -11.32
N TYR A 185 8.35 9.87 -10.45
CA TYR A 185 7.13 10.58 -10.79
C TYR A 185 7.36 12.07 -10.99
N PHE A 186 8.17 12.72 -10.13
CA PHE A 186 8.43 14.15 -10.20
C PHE A 186 9.68 14.43 -11.06
N GLN A 187 9.49 14.91 -12.28
CA GLN A 187 10.58 15.27 -13.18
C GLN A 187 11.45 16.37 -12.57
N ASP A 188 12.76 16.28 -12.80
CA ASP A 188 13.73 17.22 -12.25
C ASP A 188 13.69 17.34 -10.70
N TYR A 189 13.23 16.30 -10.00
CA TYR A 189 13.19 16.26 -8.52
C TYR A 189 14.51 16.71 -7.87
N ASP A 190 15.66 16.39 -8.48
CA ASP A 190 16.97 16.78 -7.94
C ASP A 190 17.20 18.28 -7.92
N LYS A 191 16.57 19.04 -8.81
CA LYS A 191 16.64 20.51 -8.87
C LYS A 191 15.83 21.20 -7.79
N LEU A 192 14.92 20.48 -7.14
CA LEU A 192 14.11 21.02 -6.04
C LEU A 192 14.99 21.33 -4.81
N THR A 193 14.61 22.39 -4.09
CA THR A 193 15.18 22.72 -2.78
C THR A 193 14.82 21.66 -1.74
N VAL A 194 15.53 21.64 -0.61
CA VAL A 194 15.26 20.68 0.48
C VAL A 194 13.80 20.78 0.99
N LEU A 195 13.25 22.00 1.06
CA LEU A 195 11.88 22.23 1.51
C LEU A 195 10.86 21.71 0.48
N GLN A 196 11.08 22.00 -0.80
CA GLN A 196 10.25 21.49 -1.89
C GLN A 196 10.25 19.95 -1.92
N LYS A 197 11.43 19.33 -1.78
CA LYS A 197 11.59 17.87 -1.71
C LYS A 197 10.80 17.26 -0.57
N LYS A 198 10.87 17.85 0.63
CA LYS A 198 10.11 17.40 1.79
C LYS A 198 8.61 17.50 1.56
N TYR A 199 8.13 18.63 1.05
CA TYR A 199 6.73 18.83 0.73
C TYR A 199 6.19 17.79 -0.27
N VAL A 200 6.89 17.56 -1.39
CA VAL A 200 6.52 16.55 -2.40
C VAL A 200 6.50 15.14 -1.79
N VAL A 201 7.49 14.81 -0.95
CA VAL A 201 7.55 13.49 -0.30
C VAL A 201 6.40 13.29 0.67
N ASP A 202 6.17 14.26 1.56
CA ASP A 202 5.12 14.19 2.57
C ASP A 202 3.72 14.10 1.89
N SER A 203 3.53 14.79 0.76
CA SER A 203 2.26 14.80 0.04
C SER A 203 2.00 13.52 -0.78
N LEU A 204 3.04 12.86 -1.29
CA LEU A 204 2.87 11.68 -2.16
C LEU A 204 3.08 10.33 -1.47
N LYS A 205 3.62 10.30 -0.25
CA LYS A 205 3.94 9.07 0.49
C LYS A 205 2.82 8.02 0.53
N PRO A 206 1.55 8.33 0.87
CA PRO A 206 0.53 7.29 0.91
C PRO A 206 0.25 6.67 -0.46
N TRP A 207 0.39 7.45 -1.53
CA TRP A 207 0.14 7.00 -2.91
C TRP A 207 1.29 6.15 -3.44
N SER A 208 2.53 6.52 -3.14
CA SER A 208 3.70 5.72 -3.52
C SER A 208 3.79 4.42 -2.73
N SER A 209 3.57 4.44 -1.42
CA SER A 209 3.72 3.25 -0.57
C SER A 209 2.59 2.22 -0.78
N SER A 210 1.44 2.64 -1.33
CA SER A 210 0.36 1.75 -1.77
C SER A 210 0.54 1.22 -3.20
N GLY A 211 1.59 1.65 -3.91
CA GLY A 211 1.84 1.30 -5.32
C GLY A 211 1.00 2.08 -6.34
N LEU A 212 0.02 2.87 -5.89
CA LEU A 212 -0.87 3.64 -6.75
C LEU A 212 -0.10 4.66 -7.61
N LEU A 213 0.91 5.33 -7.04
CA LEU A 213 1.70 6.31 -7.77
C LEU A 213 2.39 5.70 -8.99
N GLN A 214 2.90 4.46 -8.87
CA GLN A 214 3.52 3.79 -10.01
C GLN A 214 2.52 3.52 -11.13
N VAL A 215 1.34 2.99 -10.77
CA VAL A 215 0.31 2.64 -11.75
C VAL A 215 -0.13 3.90 -12.48
N VAL A 216 -0.45 4.96 -11.73
CA VAL A 216 -0.81 6.27 -12.29
C VAL A 216 0.31 6.83 -13.15
N ARG A 217 1.57 6.75 -12.71
CA ARG A 217 2.72 7.23 -13.48
C ARG A 217 2.89 6.47 -14.80
N LYS A 218 2.69 5.16 -14.80
CA LYS A 218 2.81 4.32 -16.00
C LYS A 218 1.63 4.53 -16.96
N SER A 219 0.43 4.85 -16.47
CA SER A 219 -0.77 5.01 -17.30
C SER A 219 -1.02 6.46 -17.75
N GLU A 220 -0.88 7.42 -16.83
CA GLU A 220 -1.21 8.83 -16.99
C GLU A 220 0.02 9.76 -16.97
N GLY A 221 1.21 9.21 -16.68
CA GLY A 221 2.49 9.89 -16.79
C GLY A 221 2.94 10.68 -15.55
N ASN A 222 3.97 11.50 -15.74
CA ASN A 222 4.75 12.13 -14.68
C ASN A 222 4.22 13.53 -14.30
N ALA A 223 4.72 14.09 -13.19
CA ALA A 223 4.58 15.50 -12.85
C ALA A 223 5.87 16.27 -13.17
N ALA A 224 5.76 17.52 -13.60
CA ALA A 224 6.86 18.43 -13.85
C ALA A 224 6.52 19.85 -13.39
N LEU A 225 7.53 20.67 -13.13
CA LEU A 225 7.35 22.12 -13.01
C LEU A 225 7.30 22.74 -14.41
N GLY A 226 6.27 23.51 -14.69
CA GLY A 226 6.06 24.16 -15.98
C GLY A 226 5.56 25.60 -15.85
N ASN A 227 5.49 26.31 -16.98
CA ASN A 227 4.94 27.67 -17.06
C ASN A 227 3.45 27.67 -17.46
N VAL A 228 2.74 26.57 -17.17
CA VAL A 228 1.33 26.43 -17.58
C VAL A 228 0.45 27.14 -16.56
N LYS A 229 -0.12 28.29 -16.96
CA LYS A 229 -1.16 28.98 -16.18
C LYS A 229 -2.45 28.17 -16.20
N HIS A 230 -2.61 27.30 -15.22
CA HIS A 230 -3.79 26.47 -14.91
C HIS A 230 -4.22 25.41 -15.96
N GLY A 231 -4.26 24.15 -15.50
CA GLY A 231 -5.47 23.34 -15.57
C GLY A 231 -6.02 22.98 -16.95
N ALA A 232 -5.20 22.48 -17.86
CA ALA A 232 -5.75 21.86 -19.07
C ALA A 232 -6.37 20.48 -18.78
N ALA A 233 -5.88 19.69 -17.83
CA ALA A 233 -6.38 18.33 -17.64
C ALA A 233 -7.82 18.29 -17.09
N GLY A 234 -8.13 19.07 -16.04
CA GLY A 234 -9.47 19.11 -15.43
C GLY A 234 -10.57 19.70 -16.33
N VAL A 235 -10.22 20.69 -17.16
CA VAL A 235 -11.21 21.41 -17.99
C VAL A 235 -11.32 20.85 -19.42
N THR A 236 -10.23 20.35 -20.00
CA THR A 236 -10.24 19.94 -21.43
C THR A 236 -10.58 18.47 -21.66
N ARG A 237 -10.60 17.62 -20.61
CA ARG A 237 -10.75 16.15 -20.72
C ARG A 237 -9.69 15.49 -21.62
N VAL A 238 -8.61 16.19 -21.96
CA VAL A 238 -7.52 15.65 -22.79
C VAL A 238 -6.48 15.01 -21.86
N ARG A 239 -6.19 13.74 -22.10
CA ARG A 239 -5.06 13.03 -21.48
C ARG A 239 -3.76 13.67 -21.98
N SER A 240 -3.22 14.66 -21.27
CA SER A 240 -1.90 15.22 -21.61
C SER A 240 -0.77 14.22 -21.32
N GLY A 241 -1.00 13.22 -20.48
CA GLY A 241 0.02 12.26 -20.07
C GLY A 241 1.12 12.88 -19.19
N MET A 242 0.93 14.13 -18.73
CA MET A 242 1.87 14.86 -17.89
C MET A 242 1.11 15.94 -17.12
N VAL A 243 1.40 16.03 -15.82
CA VAL A 243 0.96 17.11 -14.94
C VAL A 243 2.02 18.21 -14.98
N ASP A 244 1.64 19.42 -15.39
CA ASP A 244 2.48 20.60 -15.31
C ASP A 244 2.03 21.48 -14.14
N LEU A 245 2.84 21.54 -13.10
CA LEU A 245 2.63 22.39 -11.94
C LEU A 245 3.19 23.78 -12.25
N ASP A 246 2.35 24.81 -12.13
CA ASP A 246 2.81 26.20 -12.24
C ASP A 246 3.84 26.50 -11.14
N ALA A 247 5.02 26.97 -11.55
CA ALA A 247 6.14 27.16 -10.63
C ALA A 247 5.85 28.24 -9.56
N GLU A 248 5.08 29.28 -9.88
CA GLU A 248 4.72 30.33 -8.92
C GLU A 248 3.66 29.85 -7.93
N GLU A 249 2.70 29.04 -8.41
CA GLU A 249 1.69 28.39 -7.59
C GLU A 249 2.33 27.37 -6.64
N PHE A 250 3.24 26.53 -7.15
CA PHE A 250 3.97 25.55 -6.35
C PHE A 250 4.79 26.20 -5.22
N GLU A 251 5.55 27.26 -5.51
CA GLU A 251 6.34 27.96 -4.49
C GLU A 251 5.45 28.64 -3.43
N ARG A 252 4.34 29.24 -3.88
CA ARG A 252 3.35 29.84 -2.98
C ARG A 252 2.69 28.80 -2.09
N ASP A 253 2.33 27.66 -2.65
CA ASP A 253 1.66 26.58 -1.93
C ASP A 253 2.57 26.03 -0.81
N ILE A 254 3.87 25.90 -1.08
CA ILE A 254 4.86 25.49 -0.07
C ILE A 254 4.97 26.51 1.06
N ASP A 255 5.01 27.81 0.74
CA ASP A 255 5.03 28.87 1.76
C ASP A 255 3.75 28.85 2.61
N LEU A 256 2.59 28.68 1.99
CA LEU A 256 1.31 28.54 2.69
C LEU A 256 1.27 27.27 3.55
N PHE A 257 1.71 26.13 3.02
CA PHE A 257 1.78 24.87 3.74
C PHE A 257 2.69 24.98 4.97
N LYS A 258 3.84 25.65 4.82
CA LYS A 258 4.77 25.90 5.93
C LYS A 258 4.15 26.80 7.01
N ARG A 259 3.38 27.81 6.63
CA ARG A 259 2.83 28.81 7.56
C ARG A 259 1.53 28.36 8.24
N PHE A 260 0.67 27.70 7.49
CA PHE A 260 -0.71 27.41 7.88
C PHE A 260 -1.05 25.92 7.91
N GLY A 261 -0.13 25.06 7.46
CA GLY A 261 -0.36 23.64 7.29
C GLY A 261 -1.16 23.32 6.02
N ALA A 262 -1.71 22.11 5.98
CA ALA A 262 -2.44 21.57 4.82
C ALA A 262 -3.70 22.35 4.43
N LEU A 263 -4.26 23.14 5.36
CA LEU A 263 -5.48 23.89 5.14
C LEU A 263 -5.29 25.34 5.60
N ALA A 264 -5.67 26.30 4.76
CA ALA A 264 -5.63 27.72 5.10
C ALA A 264 -6.98 28.38 4.88
N VAL A 265 -7.35 29.30 5.79
CA VAL A 265 -8.50 30.19 5.61
C VAL A 265 -7.99 31.48 4.97
N VAL A 266 -8.53 31.83 3.81
CA VAL A 266 -8.12 33.01 3.05
C VAL A 266 -9.27 33.99 2.88
N SER A 267 -8.93 35.29 2.90
CA SER A 267 -9.89 36.36 2.62
C SER A 267 -10.24 36.39 1.14
N THR A 268 -11.49 36.78 0.82
CA THR A 268 -11.93 36.97 -0.57
C THR A 268 -12.28 38.43 -0.85
N LYS A 269 -12.49 38.77 -2.12
CA LYS A 269 -13.01 40.09 -2.51
C LYS A 269 -14.46 40.34 -2.07
N TYR A 270 -15.20 39.30 -1.72
CA TYR A 270 -16.60 39.38 -1.32
C TYR A 270 -16.70 39.47 0.21
N ASN A 271 -16.66 40.67 0.77
CA ASN A 271 -16.80 40.84 2.23
C ASN A 271 -18.24 40.53 2.70
N PRO A 272 -18.44 39.86 3.87
CA PRO A 272 -17.44 39.39 4.85
C PRO A 272 -17.00 37.93 4.64
N TYR A 273 -17.05 37.38 3.42
CA TYR A 273 -16.86 35.95 3.15
C TYR A 273 -15.39 35.54 3.03
N VAL A 274 -15.09 34.34 3.52
CA VAL A 274 -13.80 33.65 3.47
C VAL A 274 -13.90 32.33 2.71
N GLU A 275 -12.76 31.83 2.27
CA GLU A 275 -12.59 30.53 1.60
C GLU A 275 -11.60 29.67 2.40
N VAL A 276 -11.84 28.35 2.47
CA VAL A 276 -10.82 27.40 2.94
C VAL A 276 -10.12 26.83 1.72
N ARG A 277 -8.79 26.78 1.70
CA ARG A 277 -8.00 26.16 0.63
C ARG A 277 -7.16 25.03 1.18
N VAL A 278 -6.95 24.00 0.36
CA VAL A 278 -5.96 22.95 0.61
C VAL A 278 -4.63 23.38 0.00
N ASN A 279 -3.57 23.37 0.80
CA ASN A 279 -2.22 23.72 0.36
C ASN A 279 -1.41 22.46 -0.01
N LEU A 280 -1.93 21.68 -0.95
CA LEU A 280 -1.35 20.39 -1.36
C LEU A 280 -1.46 20.21 -2.89
N VAL A 281 -1.00 21.20 -3.66
CA VAL A 281 -1.10 21.23 -5.13
C VAL A 281 -0.56 19.98 -5.81
N VAL A 282 0.54 19.38 -5.33
CA VAL A 282 1.12 18.17 -5.94
C VAL A 282 0.17 16.98 -5.83
N SER A 283 -0.43 16.78 -4.67
CA SER A 283 -1.35 15.66 -4.44
C SER A 283 -2.73 15.92 -5.04
N HIS A 284 -3.11 17.19 -5.17
CA HIS A 284 -4.29 17.61 -5.91
C HIS A 284 -4.20 17.20 -7.38
N GLU A 285 -3.10 17.55 -8.06
CA GLU A 285 -2.91 17.18 -9.46
C GLU A 285 -2.75 15.67 -9.66
N PHE A 286 -2.06 14.99 -8.73
CA PHE A 286 -2.05 13.53 -8.69
C PHE A 286 -3.47 12.96 -8.58
N GLY A 287 -4.35 13.60 -7.81
CA GLY A 287 -5.76 13.24 -7.69
C GLY A 287 -6.50 13.27 -9.04
N HIS A 288 -6.23 14.27 -9.88
CA HIS A 288 -6.78 14.30 -11.24
C HIS A 288 -6.31 13.12 -12.09
N GLN A 289 -5.02 12.80 -12.07
CA GLN A 289 -4.51 11.63 -12.80
C GLN A 289 -5.11 10.32 -12.27
N LEU A 290 -5.15 10.16 -10.94
CA LEU A 290 -5.72 8.99 -10.28
C LEU A 290 -7.18 8.76 -10.68
N GLN A 291 -7.95 9.82 -10.90
CA GLN A 291 -9.35 9.73 -11.33
C GLN A 291 -9.52 8.91 -12.62
N PHE A 292 -8.60 9.06 -13.58
CA PHE A 292 -8.65 8.35 -14.87
C PHE A 292 -8.38 6.85 -14.74
N CYS A 293 -7.73 6.41 -13.66
CA CYS A 293 -7.47 5.01 -13.39
C CYS A 293 -8.65 4.29 -12.73
N LEU A 294 -9.60 5.05 -12.16
CA LEU A 294 -10.76 4.51 -11.47
C LEU A 294 -11.79 3.90 -12.45
N SER A 295 -12.45 2.84 -12.01
CA SER A 295 -13.61 2.26 -12.67
C SER A 295 -14.75 3.28 -12.79
N GLN A 296 -15.59 3.13 -13.82
CA GLN A 296 -16.77 3.98 -14.00
C GLN A 296 -17.69 3.95 -12.77
N ALA A 297 -17.90 2.77 -12.18
CA ALA A 297 -18.73 2.60 -10.98
C ALA A 297 -18.20 3.42 -9.78
N THR A 298 -16.88 3.51 -9.62
CA THR A 298 -16.28 4.33 -8.56
C THR A 298 -16.44 5.82 -8.87
N GLN A 299 -16.24 6.23 -10.13
CA GLN A 299 -16.45 7.61 -10.55
C GLN A 299 -17.92 8.07 -10.38
N ASP A 300 -18.89 7.18 -10.62
CA ASP A 300 -20.32 7.45 -10.43
C ASP A 300 -20.65 7.66 -8.94
N ARG A 301 -20.10 6.82 -8.04
CA ARG A 301 -20.22 7.01 -6.58
C ARG A 301 -19.68 8.36 -6.12
N VAL A 302 -18.54 8.79 -6.66
CA VAL A 302 -17.95 10.11 -6.37
C VAL A 302 -18.88 11.23 -6.86
N ALA A 303 -19.45 11.09 -8.06
CA ALA A 303 -20.38 12.07 -8.63
C ALA A 303 -21.66 12.21 -7.79
N GLU A 304 -22.22 11.10 -7.30
CA GLU A 304 -23.40 11.11 -6.43
C GLU A 304 -23.15 11.86 -5.11
N LEU A 305 -22.01 11.58 -4.46
CA LEU A 305 -21.61 12.29 -3.23
C LEU A 305 -21.43 13.79 -3.48
N TYR A 306 -20.75 14.15 -4.57
CA TYR A 306 -20.57 15.54 -4.97
C TYR A 306 -21.90 16.26 -5.17
N GLN A 307 -22.83 15.68 -5.92
CA GLN A 307 -24.14 16.31 -6.20
C GLN A 307 -24.96 16.49 -4.92
N ALA A 308 -24.95 15.51 -4.02
CA ALA A 308 -25.62 15.62 -2.74
C ALA A 308 -25.05 16.77 -1.89
N ARG A 309 -23.72 16.91 -1.87
CA ARG A 309 -23.03 18.01 -1.15
C ARG A 309 -23.27 19.36 -1.78
N LEU A 310 -23.16 19.47 -3.10
CA LEU A 310 -23.39 20.71 -3.83
C LEU A 310 -24.81 21.24 -3.54
N LYS A 311 -25.83 20.38 -3.64
CA LYS A 311 -27.21 20.73 -3.31
C LYS A 311 -27.37 21.22 -1.88
N ARG A 312 -26.70 20.59 -0.92
CA ARG A 312 -26.73 20.99 0.50
C ARG A 312 -25.98 22.31 0.74
N SER A 313 -24.85 22.51 0.05
CA SER A 313 -24.01 23.72 0.17
C SER A 313 -24.76 24.94 -0.36
N LEU A 314 -25.41 24.83 -1.52
CA LEU A 314 -26.23 25.91 -2.09
C LEU A 314 -27.39 26.33 -1.15
N LYS A 315 -27.88 25.42 -0.31
CA LYS A 315 -28.92 25.70 0.68
C LYS A 315 -28.36 26.31 1.98
N MET A 316 -27.25 25.77 2.49
CA MET A 316 -26.69 26.14 3.80
C MET A 316 -25.71 27.31 3.75
N GLN A 317 -24.96 27.43 2.67
CA GLN A 317 -23.93 28.44 2.43
C GLN A 317 -24.22 29.14 1.08
N PRO A 318 -25.31 29.92 0.99
CA PRO A 318 -25.68 30.57 -0.27
C PRO A 318 -24.56 31.51 -0.72
N PRO A 319 -24.24 31.55 -2.02
CA PRO A 319 -23.17 32.40 -2.55
C PRO A 319 -23.48 33.89 -2.29
N PRO A 320 -22.45 34.72 -2.07
CA PRO A 320 -22.65 36.17 -1.99
C PRO A 320 -23.32 36.73 -3.25
N PRO A 321 -24.07 37.85 -3.13
CA PRO A 321 -24.64 38.52 -4.29
C PRO A 321 -23.57 38.86 -5.34
N GLY A 322 -23.84 38.55 -6.61
CA GLY A 322 -22.91 38.79 -7.71
C GLY A 322 -21.73 37.81 -7.81
N TYR A 323 -21.71 36.75 -7.00
CA TYR A 323 -20.71 35.70 -7.09
C TYR A 323 -21.17 34.55 -7.99
N GLU A 324 -20.32 34.18 -8.95
CA GLU A 324 -20.59 33.14 -9.95
C GLU A 324 -20.55 31.71 -9.41
N GLY A 325 -20.16 31.52 -8.13
CA GLY A 325 -20.28 30.23 -7.45
C GLY A 325 -19.11 29.27 -7.65
N GLY A 326 -17.98 29.71 -8.19
CA GLY A 326 -16.80 28.88 -8.48
C GLY A 326 -16.08 28.26 -7.26
N SER A 327 -16.52 28.56 -6.04
CA SER A 327 -15.96 28.01 -4.78
C SER A 327 -16.99 28.12 -3.66
N GLU A 328 -16.87 27.29 -2.62
CA GLU A 328 -17.65 27.47 -1.39
C GLU A 328 -17.08 28.64 -0.60
N LEU A 329 -17.88 29.70 -0.47
CA LEU A 329 -17.57 30.85 0.36
C LEU A 329 -18.43 30.79 1.61
N CYS A 330 -17.79 30.91 2.78
CA CYS A 330 -18.47 30.91 4.07
C CYS A 330 -18.27 32.24 4.76
N ARG A 331 -19.23 32.65 5.59
CA ARG A 331 -18.93 33.66 6.59
C ARG A 331 -18.05 33.06 7.70
N PRO A 332 -17.16 33.83 8.35
CA PRO A 332 -16.28 33.31 9.40
C PRO A 332 -17.00 32.53 10.49
N GLU A 333 -18.17 33.00 10.93
CA GLU A 333 -19.01 32.34 11.94
C GLU A 333 -19.54 30.97 11.51
N ASN A 334 -19.60 30.70 10.21
CA ASN A 334 -20.12 29.47 9.62
C ASN A 334 -19.02 28.52 9.12
N LEU A 335 -17.74 28.89 9.25
CA LEU A 335 -16.60 28.10 8.81
C LEU A 335 -16.57 26.66 9.38
N PRO A 336 -16.95 26.40 10.65
CA PRO A 336 -17.04 25.04 11.18
C PRO A 336 -18.12 24.19 10.50
N ASN A 337 -19.11 24.84 9.89
CA ASN A 337 -20.27 24.21 9.23
C ASN A 337 -20.14 24.16 7.70
N ARG A 338 -18.94 24.40 7.16
CA ARG A 338 -18.66 24.27 5.72
C ARG A 338 -18.87 22.83 5.26
N LEU A 339 -19.17 22.62 3.98
CA LEU A 339 -19.50 21.29 3.46
C LEU A 339 -18.39 20.64 2.65
N PHE A 340 -17.47 21.44 2.13
CA PHE A 340 -16.33 20.98 1.37
C PHE A 340 -15.03 21.15 2.16
N ILE A 341 -14.07 20.25 1.92
CA ILE A 341 -12.76 20.29 2.57
C ILE A 341 -11.96 21.53 2.14
N SER A 342 -12.06 21.88 0.86
CA SER A 342 -11.60 23.10 0.20
C SER A 342 -12.79 23.79 -0.44
N GLY A 343 -12.81 25.12 -0.49
CA GLY A 343 -13.83 25.89 -1.18
C GLY A 343 -13.82 25.59 -2.68
N TYR A 344 -12.64 25.41 -3.28
CA TYR A 344 -12.48 25.14 -4.70
C TYR A 344 -13.09 23.79 -5.12
N ALA A 345 -13.19 22.82 -4.20
CA ALA A 345 -13.88 21.54 -4.40
C ALA A 345 -15.36 21.68 -4.81
N LYS A 346 -16.00 22.83 -4.57
CA LYS A 346 -17.39 23.08 -5.00
C LYS A 346 -17.52 23.30 -6.51
N SER A 347 -16.44 23.63 -7.20
CA SER A 347 -16.48 24.07 -8.61
C SER A 347 -16.93 22.96 -9.56
N SER A 348 -16.47 21.73 -9.35
CA SER A 348 -16.78 20.56 -10.19
C SER A 348 -16.60 19.25 -9.42
N LYS A 349 -17.06 18.13 -9.99
CA LYS A 349 -16.84 16.80 -9.38
C LYS A 349 -15.37 16.38 -9.45
N GLU A 350 -14.66 16.86 -10.46
CA GLU A 350 -13.23 16.61 -10.69
C GLU A 350 -12.40 17.31 -9.62
N GLU A 351 -12.69 18.58 -9.35
CA GLU A 351 -12.02 19.34 -8.29
C GLU A 351 -12.38 18.81 -6.90
N TYR A 352 -13.64 18.42 -6.70
CA TYR A 352 -14.05 17.73 -5.47
C TYR A 352 -13.22 16.49 -5.20
N TRP A 353 -13.01 15.65 -6.22
CA TRP A 353 -12.18 14.46 -6.09
C TRP A 353 -10.72 14.80 -5.78
N ALA A 354 -10.10 15.68 -6.58
CA ALA A 354 -8.71 16.07 -6.43
C ALA A 354 -8.42 16.69 -5.06
N GLU A 355 -9.29 17.58 -4.59
CA GLU A 355 -9.19 18.20 -3.27
C GLU A 355 -9.33 17.19 -2.12
N CYS A 356 -10.19 16.19 -2.27
CA CYS A 356 -10.32 15.12 -1.28
C CYS A 356 -9.08 14.20 -1.27
N VAL A 357 -8.51 13.88 -2.44
CA VAL A 357 -7.25 13.13 -2.55
C VAL A 357 -6.10 13.92 -1.91
N ALA A 358 -5.99 15.20 -2.24
CA ALA A 358 -5.01 16.10 -1.63
C ALA A 358 -5.15 16.10 -0.10
N ALA A 359 -6.35 16.35 0.42
CA ALA A 359 -6.62 16.32 1.85
C ALA A 359 -6.33 14.97 2.52
N PHE A 360 -6.56 13.84 1.84
CA PHE A 360 -6.27 12.50 2.37
C PHE A 360 -4.77 12.21 2.49
N SER A 361 -3.94 12.96 1.76
CA SER A 361 -2.51 12.71 1.63
C SER A 361 -1.73 12.92 2.93
N VAL A 362 -2.21 13.79 3.81
CA VAL A 362 -1.54 14.13 5.08
C VAL A 362 -2.43 13.81 6.28
N PRO A 363 -1.89 13.31 7.41
CA PRO A 363 -2.68 12.77 8.51
C PRO A 363 -3.71 13.75 9.11
N GLU A 364 -3.31 15.00 9.34
CA GLU A 364 -4.17 16.00 9.99
C GLU A 364 -5.39 16.36 9.13
N SER A 365 -5.16 16.56 7.83
CA SER A 365 -6.23 16.87 6.88
C SER A 365 -7.10 15.64 6.58
N ARG A 366 -6.53 14.43 6.58
CA ARG A 366 -7.27 13.17 6.46
C ARG A 366 -8.25 12.98 7.61
N ALA A 367 -7.83 13.25 8.83
CA ALA A 367 -8.69 13.16 10.01
C ALA A 367 -9.89 14.10 9.90
N LEU A 368 -9.67 15.32 9.41
CA LEU A 368 -10.74 16.29 9.16
C LEU A 368 -11.67 15.85 8.01
N LEU A 369 -11.10 15.38 6.90
CA LEU A 369 -11.87 14.84 5.78
C LEU A 369 -12.77 13.69 6.22
N ARG A 370 -12.28 12.79 7.08
CA ARG A 370 -13.07 11.68 7.63
C ARG A 370 -14.28 12.14 8.43
N GLN A 371 -14.16 13.26 9.15
CA GLN A 371 -15.26 13.83 9.92
C GLN A 371 -16.28 14.57 9.04
N MET A 372 -15.80 15.38 8.09
CA MET A 372 -16.64 16.18 7.21
C MET A 372 -17.29 15.37 6.08
N ASP A 373 -16.55 14.39 5.60
CA ASP A 373 -16.88 13.56 4.46
C ASP A 373 -16.45 12.09 4.62
N PRO A 374 -17.13 11.35 5.51
CA PRO A 374 -16.86 9.93 5.68
C PRO A 374 -17.14 9.13 4.39
N GLY A 375 -18.03 9.61 3.51
CA GLY A 375 -18.37 8.94 2.26
C GLY A 375 -17.21 8.93 1.28
N ILE A 376 -16.62 10.09 0.99
CA ILE A 376 -15.46 10.16 0.08
C ILE A 376 -14.23 9.54 0.71
N CYS A 377 -14.03 9.72 2.01
CA CYS A 377 -12.92 9.12 2.74
C CYS A 377 -12.98 7.59 2.64
N LYS A 378 -14.17 7.00 2.74
CA LYS A 378 -14.38 5.55 2.54
C LYS A 378 -14.02 5.12 1.11
N ILE A 379 -14.44 5.87 0.09
CA ILE A 379 -14.07 5.58 -1.31
C ILE A 379 -12.54 5.61 -1.48
N ILE A 380 -11.86 6.64 -0.97
CA ILE A 380 -10.40 6.74 -1.09
C ILE A 380 -9.70 5.59 -0.35
N THR A 381 -10.19 5.20 0.83
CA THR A 381 -9.68 4.01 1.54
C THR A 381 -9.90 2.72 0.73
N GLU A 382 -11.05 2.56 0.07
CA GLU A 382 -11.32 1.42 -0.83
C GLU A 382 -10.40 1.43 -2.06
N VAL A 383 -10.08 2.60 -2.62
CA VAL A 383 -9.11 2.74 -3.72
C VAL A 383 -7.74 2.18 -3.33
N ILE A 384 -7.33 2.38 -2.09
CA ILE A 384 -6.04 1.88 -1.57
C ILE A 384 -6.12 0.39 -1.20
N LEU A 385 -7.15 -0.02 -0.44
CA LEU A 385 -7.21 -1.33 0.19
C LEU A 385 -7.96 -2.41 -0.60
N GLN A 386 -8.77 -2.02 -1.57
CA GLN A 386 -9.68 -2.87 -2.37
C GLN A 386 -9.59 -2.47 -3.84
N SER A 387 -8.37 -2.27 -4.33
CA SER A 387 -8.09 -1.77 -5.68
C SER A 387 -8.74 -2.60 -6.78
N GLU A 388 -8.92 -3.90 -6.55
CA GLU A 388 -9.58 -4.85 -7.46
C GLU A 388 -11.05 -4.50 -7.76
N THR A 389 -11.71 -3.76 -6.86
CA THR A 389 -13.11 -3.34 -7.04
C THR A 389 -13.25 -1.89 -7.49
N THR A 390 -12.19 -1.09 -7.35
CA THR A 390 -12.24 0.36 -7.56
C THR A 390 -11.52 0.81 -8.83
N PHE A 391 -10.49 0.09 -9.28
CA PHE A 391 -9.76 0.38 -10.51
C PHE A 391 -10.38 -0.26 -11.74
N SER A 392 -10.00 0.26 -12.91
CA SER A 392 -10.24 -0.44 -14.17
C SER A 392 -9.56 -1.82 -14.18
N ALA A 393 -10.23 -2.82 -14.78
CA ALA A 393 -9.76 -4.22 -14.77
C ALA A 393 -8.38 -4.42 -15.44
N VAL A 394 -7.99 -3.51 -16.35
CA VAL A 394 -6.68 -3.57 -17.03
C VAL A 394 -5.52 -3.21 -16.09
N LEU A 395 -5.78 -2.44 -15.02
CA LEU A 395 -4.78 -1.97 -14.08
C LEU A 395 -4.75 -2.77 -12.78
N SER A 396 -5.82 -3.52 -12.47
CA SER A 396 -5.99 -4.16 -11.17
C SER A 396 -4.96 -5.26 -10.90
N GLU A 397 -4.70 -6.15 -11.85
CA GLU A 397 -3.76 -7.28 -11.63
C GLU A 397 -2.34 -6.79 -11.31
N GLN A 398 -1.81 -5.87 -12.11
CA GLN A 398 -0.48 -5.30 -11.90
C GLN A 398 -0.37 -4.56 -10.56
N LEU A 399 -1.45 -3.87 -10.16
CA LEU A 399 -1.51 -3.19 -8.89
C LEU A 399 -1.52 -4.19 -7.72
N LEU A 400 -2.30 -5.26 -7.81
CA LEU A 400 -2.35 -6.29 -6.77
C LEU A 400 -1.01 -7.00 -6.58
N ASP A 401 -0.30 -7.32 -7.67
CA ASP A 401 1.02 -7.94 -7.59
C ASP A 401 2.04 -7.00 -6.93
N LEU A 402 2.03 -5.72 -7.31
CA LEU A 402 2.86 -4.70 -6.68
C LEU A 402 2.51 -4.53 -5.20
N GLN A 403 1.22 -4.46 -4.85
CA GLN A 403 0.77 -4.33 -3.46
C GLN A 403 1.16 -5.55 -2.62
N ALA A 404 1.11 -6.76 -3.17
CA ALA A 404 1.59 -7.96 -2.49
C ALA A 404 3.09 -7.85 -2.20
N ALA A 405 3.89 -7.42 -3.18
CA ALA A 405 5.32 -7.16 -2.99
C ALA A 405 5.57 -6.07 -1.94
N LEU A 406 4.80 -4.98 -1.94
CA LEU A 406 4.94 -3.88 -0.99
C LEU A 406 4.55 -4.27 0.44
N ARG A 407 3.57 -5.16 0.63
CA ARG A 407 3.25 -5.72 1.95
C ARG A 407 4.41 -6.57 2.48
N VAL A 408 4.94 -7.47 1.66
CA VAL A 408 6.11 -8.30 2.04
C VAL A 408 7.34 -7.43 2.27
N GLY A 409 7.54 -6.38 1.47
CA GLY A 409 8.64 -5.42 1.60
C GLY A 409 8.46 -4.34 2.67
N GLY A 410 7.40 -4.39 3.48
CA GLY A 410 7.17 -3.49 4.62
C GLY A 410 6.79 -2.04 4.27
N GLU A 411 6.37 -1.77 3.03
CA GLU A 411 5.98 -0.42 2.58
C GLU A 411 4.47 -0.19 2.70
N PHE A 412 3.68 -1.24 2.52
CA PHE A 412 2.21 -1.16 2.57
C PHE A 412 1.68 -1.73 3.89
N GLY A 413 1.60 -0.87 4.91
CA GLY A 413 0.99 -1.18 6.22
C GLY A 413 -0.42 -0.60 6.42
N GLU A 414 -1.08 -1.01 7.51
CA GLU A 414 -2.43 -0.54 7.88
C GLU A 414 -2.44 0.93 8.34
N GLU A 415 -1.29 1.44 8.80
CA GLU A 415 -1.06 2.83 9.19
C GLU A 415 -1.23 3.81 8.02
N LEU A 416 -1.14 3.32 6.77
CA LEU A 416 -1.18 4.14 5.57
C LEU A 416 -2.49 4.90 5.40
N VAL A 417 -3.60 4.30 5.84
CA VAL A 417 -4.97 4.81 5.68
C VAL A 417 -5.62 5.27 6.98
N SER A 418 -4.94 5.11 8.12
CA SER A 418 -5.48 5.48 9.44
C SER A 418 -5.55 6.97 9.67
#